data_AF-A0A3C0WZJ3-F1
#
_entry.id   AF-A0A3C0WZJ3-F1
#
_cell.length_a   1.000
_cell.length_b   1.000
_cell.length_c   1.000
_cell.angle_alpha   90.00
_cell.angle_beta   90.00
_cell.angle_gamma   90.00
#
_symmetry.space_group_name_H-M   'P 1'
#
loop_
_entity.id
_entity.type
_entity.pdbx_description
1 polymer ?
#
loop_
_entity_poly.entity_id
_entity_poly.type
_entity_poly.pdbx_seq_one_letter_code
_entity_poly.pdbx_strand_id
1 'polypeptide(L)' 'MVGNKYFVTDAHCHIYPEKIAARAVAGTDNFYHEHSIGSGTAEGLTEMGDKAGIDR' A
#
# COMPACT_ATOMS: atom_id res chain seq x y z
N MET A 1 9.34 11.72 3.26
CA MET A 1 10.19 12.08 4.41
C MET A 1 9.40 11.94 5.71
N VAL A 2 10.00 11.64 6.86
CA VAL A 2 9.32 11.83 8.17
C VAL A 2 9.91 13.05 8.84
N GLY A 3 9.05 14.03 9.15
CA GLY A 3 9.45 15.30 9.77
C GLY A 3 10.51 16.02 8.94
N ASN A 4 10.44 15.88 7.61
CA ASN A 4 11.42 16.39 6.64
C ASN A 4 12.90 16.01 6.90
N LYS A 5 13.17 14.89 7.60
CA LYS A 5 14.55 14.47 7.98
C LYS A 5 14.95 13.10 7.43
N TYR A 6 14.03 12.16 7.41
CA TYR A 6 14.32 10.77 7.03
C TYR A 6 13.59 10.39 5.75
N PHE A 7 14.32 9.89 4.76
CA PHE A 7 13.69 9.31 3.56
C PHE A 7 13.02 7.98 3.92
N VAL A 8 11.83 7.77 3.36
CA VAL A 8 11.05 6.55 3.59
C VAL A 8 10.77 5.91 2.24
N THR A 9 10.99 4.60 2.16
CA THR A 9 10.55 3.77 1.05
C THR A 9 9.78 2.59 1.62
N ASP A 10 8.71 2.20 0.94
CA ASP A 10 8.14 0.88 1.14
C ASP A 10 9.08 -0.14 0.48
N ALA A 11 9.57 -1.11 1.26
CA ALA A 11 10.49 -2.13 0.76
C ALA A 11 9.76 -3.24 0.00
N HIS A 12 8.46 -3.41 0.23
CA HIS A 12 7.65 -4.45 -0.39
C HIS A 12 6.16 -4.07 -0.34
N CYS A 13 5.63 -3.66 -1.49
CA CYS A 13 4.20 -3.46 -1.67
C CYS A 13 3.70 -4.21 -2.91
N HIS A 14 2.42 -4.59 -2.89
CA HIS A 14 1.74 -5.15 -4.05
C HIS A 14 0.84 -4.09 -4.66
N ILE A 15 1.12 -3.69 -5.90
CA ILE A 15 0.35 -2.70 -6.64
C ILE A 15 -0.15 -3.33 -7.94
N TYR A 16 -1.46 -3.26 -8.17
CA TYR A 16 -2.13 -3.86 -9.31
C TYR A 16 -2.77 -2.79 -10.20
N PRO A 17 -3.06 -3.09 -11.49
CA PRO A 17 -3.94 -2.25 -12.29
C PRO A 17 -5.29 -2.06 -11.60
N GLU A 18 -5.78 -0.82 -11.58
CA GLU A 18 -6.97 -0.41 -10.83
C GLU A 18 -8.17 -1.33 -11.10
N LYS A 19 -8.41 -1.67 -12.36
CA LYS A 19 -9.51 -2.55 -12.81
C LYS A 19 -9.54 -3.93 -12.14
N ILE A 20 -8.42 -4.39 -11.58
CA ILE A 20 -8.31 -5.71 -10.95
C ILE A 20 -7.85 -5.67 -9.49
N ALA A 21 -7.55 -4.50 -8.94
CA ALA A 21 -6.89 -4.37 -7.64
C ALA A 21 -7.64 -5.07 -6.51
N ALA A 22 -8.95 -4.80 -6.36
CA ALA A 22 -9.77 -5.44 -5.33
C ALA A 22 -9.77 -6.98 -5.43
N ARG A 23 -9.88 -7.53 -6.64
CA ARG A 23 -9.84 -8.98 -6.87
C ARG A 23 -8.46 -9.57 -6.57
N ALA A 24 -7.39 -8.87 -6.97
CA ALA A 24 -6.02 -9.32 -6.77
C ALA A 24 -5.61 -9.29 -5.28
N VAL A 25 -6.04 -8.27 -4.53
CA VAL A 25 -5.90 -8.22 -3.07
C VAL A 25 -6.62 -9.40 -2.43
N ALA A 26 -7.89 -9.62 -2.76
CA ALA A 26 -8.64 -10.77 -2.23
C ALA A 26 -7.99 -12.12 -2.58
N GLY A 27 -7.39 -12.25 -3.76
CA GLY A 27 -6.62 -13.44 -4.14
C GLY A 27 -5.35 -13.63 -3.28
N THR A 28 -4.63 -12.54 -3.01
CA THR A 28 -3.43 -12.54 -2.17
C THR A 28 -3.76 -12.88 -0.72
N ASP A 29 -4.81 -12.27 -0.17
CA ASP A 29 -5.35 -12.55 1.16
C ASP A 29 -5.67 -14.04 1.31
N ASN A 30 -6.42 -14.60 0.35
CA ASN A 30 -6.76 -16.03 0.35
C ASN A 30 -5.53 -16.94 0.25
N PHE A 31 -4.51 -16.55 -0.52
CA PHE A 31 -3.29 -17.34 -0.70
C PHE A 31 -2.44 -17.39 0.58
N TYR A 32 -2.30 -16.25 1.27
CA TYR A 32 -1.53 -16.17 2.52
C TYR A 32 -2.35 -16.45 3.77
N HIS A 33 -3.68 -16.61 3.66
CA HIS A 33 -4.61 -16.69 4.78
C HIS A 33 -4.54 -15.48 5.73
N GLU A 34 -4.37 -14.29 5.15
CA GLU A 34 -4.20 -13.01 5.85
C GLU A 34 -5.20 -11.97 5.35
N HIS A 35 -5.28 -10.82 6.02
CA HIS A 35 -6.08 -9.68 5.57
C HIS A 35 -5.21 -8.48 5.23
N SER A 36 -5.18 -8.08 3.96
CA SER A 36 -4.45 -6.90 3.50
C SER A 36 -5.08 -5.61 4.02
N ILE A 37 -4.24 -4.74 4.57
CA ILE A 37 -4.65 -3.38 4.99
C ILE A 37 -4.79 -2.45 3.77
N GLY A 38 -3.92 -2.62 2.77
CA GLY A 38 -3.86 -1.77 1.59
C GLY A 38 -4.83 -2.19 0.48
N SER A 39 -5.31 -1.24 -0.31
CA SER A 39 -6.22 -1.48 -1.43
C SER A 39 -5.56 -2.06 -2.69
N GLY A 40 -4.23 -2.25 -2.66
CA GLY A 40 -3.46 -2.74 -3.80
C GLY A 40 -3.29 -1.72 -4.93
N THR A 41 -3.44 -0.42 -4.64
CA THR A 41 -3.29 0.68 -5.60
C THR A 41 -2.21 1.67 -5.13
N ALA A 42 -1.55 2.35 -6.07
CA ALA A 42 -0.52 3.35 -5.74
C ALA A 42 -1.10 4.58 -5.01
N GLU A 43 -2.33 4.95 -5.35
CA GLU A 43 -3.08 6.01 -4.66
C GLU A 43 -3.36 5.61 -3.21
N GLY A 44 -3.88 4.40 -2.97
CA GLY A 44 -4.10 3.89 -1.61
C GLY A 44 -2.81 3.83 -0.78
N LEU A 45 -1.68 3.42 -1.38
CA LEU A 45 -0.38 3.44 -0.71
C LEU A 45 0.04 4.87 -0.32
N THR A 46 -0.21 5.84 -1.20
CA THR A 46 0.09 7.26 -0.92
C THR A 46 -0.78 7.77 0.23
N GLU A 47 -2.09 7.53 0.19
CA GLU A 47 -2.99 7.95 1.28
C GLU A 47 -2.61 7.34 2.63
N MET A 48 -2.17 6.07 2.63
CA MET A 48 -1.67 5.42 3.85
C MET A 48 -0.41 6.12 4.37
N GLY A 49 0.51 6.51 3.47
CA GLY A 49 1.68 7.30 3.81
C GLY A 49 1.33 8.65 4.43
N ASP A 50 0.38 9.38 3.84
CA ASP A 50 -0.09 10.66 4.35
C ASP A 50 -0.69 10.51 5.76
N LYS A 51 -1.54 9.49 5.97
CA LYS A 51 -2.13 9.16 7.28
C LYS A 51 -1.08 8.74 8.31
N ALA A 52 0.03 8.16 7.87
CA ALA A 52 1.16 7.79 8.71
C ALA A 52 2.12 8.96 9.00
N GLY A 53 1.86 10.16 8.46
CA GLY A 53 2.74 11.33 8.63
C GLY A 53 4.04 11.23 7.84
N ILE A 54 4.03 10.47 6.73
CA ILE A 54 5.15 10.42 5.78
C ILE A 54 4.91 11.54 4.76
N ASP A 55 5.67 12.61 4.91
CA ASP A 55 5.76 13.71 3.96
C ASP A 55 6.34 13.23 2.60
N ARG A 56 6.28 14.04 1.55
CA ARG A 56 7.00 13.79 0.29
C ARG A 56 8.21 14.70 0.15
#